data_AF-A0A7J8X817-F1
#
_entry.id   AF-A0A7J8X817-F1
#
_cell.length_a   1.000
_cell.length_b   1.000
_cell.length_c   1.000
_cell.angle_alpha   90.00
_cell.angle_beta   90.00
_cell.angle_gamma   90.00
#
_symmetry.space_group_name_H-M   'P 1'
#
loop_
_entity.id
_entity.type
_entity.pdbx_description
1 polymer ?
#
loop_
_entity_poly.entity_id
_entity_poly.type
_entity_poly.pdbx_seq_one_letter_code
_entity_poly.pdbx_strand_id
1 'polypeptide(L)'
;MADPSNLSAVSSEDAGKFGFTRDEMYSSNLAGTVNPYDRHLFLRHKSYNDWASRVEEDGLPNLLSSALKSRKNDIPVKTLLTVIEGAESDGDVLVFPEMIKY
;
A
#
# COMPACT_ATOMS: atom_id res chain seq x y z
N MET A 1 -19.59 17.05 -23.68
CA MET A 1 -18.82 18.06 -22.91
C MET A 1 -19.49 18.15 -21.55
N ALA A 2 -18.81 17.71 -20.48
CA ALA A 2 -19.33 17.87 -19.13
C ALA A 2 -19.11 19.32 -18.68
N ASP A 3 -20.15 19.93 -18.14
CA ASP A 3 -20.16 21.30 -17.65
C ASP A 3 -19.25 21.42 -16.41
N PRO A 4 -18.19 22.26 -16.41
CA PRO A 4 -17.23 22.35 -15.30
C PRO A 4 -17.81 23.03 -14.04
N SER A 5 -19.07 23.44 -14.09
CA SER A 5 -19.73 24.32 -13.13
C SER A 5 -20.24 23.63 -11.86
N ASN A 6 -20.07 22.31 -11.71
CA ASN A 6 -20.61 21.54 -10.56
C ASN A 6 -19.53 20.86 -9.70
N LEU A 7 -18.33 21.45 -9.63
CA LEU A 7 -17.45 21.21 -8.49
C LEU A 7 -17.98 22.06 -7.34
N SER A 8 -18.88 21.49 -6.55
CA SER A 8 -19.35 22.06 -5.28
C SER A 8 -18.17 22.66 -4.52
N ALA A 9 -18.14 23.99 -4.43
CA ALA A 9 -17.21 24.70 -3.59
C ALA A 9 -17.62 24.40 -2.14
N VAL A 10 -16.95 23.43 -1.52
CA VAL A 10 -17.08 23.17 -0.09
C VAL A 10 -16.64 24.44 0.63
N SER A 11 -17.51 24.98 1.47
CA SER A 11 -17.20 26.16 2.27
C SER A 11 -15.99 25.88 3.16
N SER A 12 -15.14 26.88 3.44
CA SER A 12 -13.96 26.68 4.30
C SER A 12 -14.33 26.19 5.70
N GLU A 13 -15.52 26.52 6.17
CA GLU A 13 -16.12 26.09 7.43
C GLU A 13 -16.54 24.60 7.40
N ASP A 14 -17.13 24.12 6.30
CA ASP A 14 -17.41 22.69 6.12
C ASP A 14 -16.13 21.87 5.88
N ALA A 15 -15.12 22.44 5.21
CA ALA A 15 -13.82 21.80 5.02
C ALA A 15 -13.06 21.60 6.34
N GLY A 16 -13.14 22.54 7.28
CA GLY A 16 -12.56 22.38 8.62
C GLY A 16 -13.34 21.41 9.51
N LYS A 17 -14.67 21.33 9.33
CA LYS A 17 -15.55 20.51 10.17
C LYS A 17 -15.69 19.05 9.69
N PHE A 18 -15.65 18.85 8.37
CA PHE A 18 -15.91 17.55 7.72
C PHE A 18 -14.84 17.16 6.69
N GLY A 19 -13.88 18.03 6.40
CA GLY A 19 -12.78 17.75 5.49
C GLY A 19 -11.57 17.12 6.16
N PHE A 20 -10.60 16.74 5.34
CA PHE A 20 -9.33 16.12 5.76
C PHE A 20 -8.18 17.13 5.71
N THR A 21 -8.40 18.35 6.19
CA THR A 21 -7.33 19.35 6.30
C THR A 21 -6.46 19.04 7.51
N ARG A 22 -5.17 18.88 7.28
CA ARG A 22 -4.13 18.74 8.31
C ARG A 22 -3.18 19.91 8.18
N ASP A 23 -2.66 20.45 9.27
CA ASP A 23 -1.78 21.63 9.26
C ASP A 23 -0.49 21.36 8.46
N GLU A 24 -0.07 20.10 8.41
CA GLU A 24 1.08 19.62 7.65
C GLU A 24 0.78 19.34 6.16
N MET A 25 -0.47 19.48 5.72
CA MET A 25 -0.85 19.22 4.32
C MET A 25 -0.08 20.19 3.40
N TYR A 26 0.62 19.66 2.41
CA TYR A 26 1.49 20.42 1.49
C TYR A 26 2.74 21.07 2.12
N SER A 27 3.02 20.83 3.41
CA SER A 27 4.22 21.37 4.08
C SER A 27 5.53 20.74 3.60
N SER A 28 5.48 19.52 3.06
CA SER A 28 6.64 18.76 2.59
C SER A 28 6.48 18.35 1.12
N ASN A 29 7.61 18.32 0.40
CA ASN A 29 7.62 17.86 -0.98
C ASN A 29 7.55 16.32 -1.00
N LEU A 30 6.38 15.79 -1.37
CA LEU A 30 6.17 14.35 -1.53
C LEU A 30 6.59 13.82 -2.90
N ALA A 31 6.94 14.69 -3.85
CA ALA A 31 7.37 14.25 -5.17
C ALA A 31 8.69 13.47 -5.06
N GLY A 32 8.69 12.24 -5.57
CA GLY A 32 9.88 11.39 -5.60
C GLY A 32 10.24 10.68 -4.29
N THR A 33 9.41 10.75 -3.24
CA THR A 33 9.68 10.05 -1.97
C THR A 33 9.29 8.57 -1.98
N VAL A 34 8.48 8.15 -2.96
CA VAL A 34 8.08 6.74 -3.12
C VAL A 34 9.25 5.94 -3.66
N ASN A 35 9.62 4.89 -2.91
CA ASN A 35 10.62 3.93 -3.38
C ASN A 35 10.11 3.21 -4.63
N PRO A 36 10.85 3.24 -5.76
CA PRO A 36 10.43 2.52 -6.94
C PRO A 36 10.51 1.01 -6.67
N TYR A 37 9.52 0.28 -7.16
CA TYR A 37 9.50 -1.17 -7.24
C TYR A 37 8.98 -1.54 -8.63
N ASP A 38 9.41 -2.69 -9.11
CA ASP A 38 9.01 -3.20 -10.41
C ASP A 38 7.84 -4.16 -10.25
N ARG A 39 7.83 -4.97 -9.19
CA ARG A 39 6.78 -5.97 -8.91
C ARG A 39 6.17 -5.75 -7.54
N HIS A 40 4.85 -5.88 -7.45
CA HIS A 40 4.13 -5.85 -6.17
C HIS A 40 3.51 -7.21 -5.86
N LEU A 41 3.86 -7.76 -4.70
CA LEU A 41 3.28 -8.96 -4.12
C LEU A 41 2.38 -8.57 -2.95
N PHE A 42 1.17 -9.12 -2.92
CA PHE A 42 0.29 -9.03 -1.76
C PHE A 42 0.13 -10.41 -1.14
N LEU A 43 0.44 -10.53 0.14
CA LEU A 43 0.14 -11.72 0.95
C LEU A 43 -1.16 -11.47 1.71
N ARG A 44 -2.17 -12.31 1.50
CA ARG A 44 -3.33 -12.39 2.39
C ARG A 44 -2.93 -13.14 3.65
N HIS A 45 -3.04 -12.51 4.80
CA HIS A 45 -2.70 -13.12 6.09
C HIS A 45 -3.70 -12.66 7.15
N LYS A 46 -4.51 -13.56 7.70
CA LYS A 46 -5.42 -13.38 8.87
C LYS A 46 -6.31 -12.11 8.88
N SER A 47 -7.22 -11.99 9.84
CA SER A 47 -7.88 -10.70 10.09
C SER A 47 -6.92 -9.72 10.74
N TYR A 48 -7.10 -8.41 10.51
CA TYR A 48 -6.30 -7.37 11.19
C TYR A 48 -6.42 -7.44 12.72
N ASN A 49 -7.50 -8.03 13.24
CA ASN A 49 -7.71 -8.23 14.67
C ASN A 49 -6.80 -9.31 15.27
N ASP A 50 -6.30 -10.24 14.44
CA ASP A 50 -5.52 -11.41 14.85
C ASP A 50 -4.01 -11.26 14.57
N TRP A 51 -3.61 -10.11 14.02
CA TRP A 51 -2.20 -9.82 13.75
C TRP A 51 -1.44 -9.58 15.05
N ALA A 52 -0.18 -9.99 15.07
CA ALA A 52 0.74 -9.51 16.09
C ALA A 52 0.85 -7.97 16.02
N SER A 53 1.29 -7.35 17.11
CA SER A 53 1.57 -5.90 17.16
C SER A 53 2.51 -5.45 16.03
N ARG A 54 3.38 -6.35 15.59
CA ARG A 54 4.17 -6.25 14.36
C ARG A 54 3.85 -7.45 13.48
N VAL A 55 3.12 -7.23 12.40
CA VAL A 55 2.74 -8.29 11.45
C VAL A 55 3.94 -9.04 10.85
N GLU A 56 5.12 -8.41 10.80
CA GLU A 56 6.36 -9.08 10.36
C GLU A 56 6.87 -10.14 11.33
N GLU A 57 6.41 -10.16 12.57
CA GLU A 57 6.76 -11.19 13.56
C GLU A 57 5.84 -12.42 13.46
N ASP A 58 4.73 -12.30 12.72
CA ASP A 58 3.87 -13.44 12.45
C ASP A 58 4.56 -14.45 11.53
N GLY A 59 4.28 -15.73 11.77
CA GLY A 59 4.96 -16.85 11.10
C GLY A 59 4.96 -16.73 9.58
N LEU A 60 3.78 -16.62 8.94
CA LEU A 60 3.68 -16.64 7.48
C LEU A 60 4.29 -15.39 6.81
N PRO A 61 3.97 -14.14 7.23
CA PRO A 61 4.62 -12.95 6.71
C PRO A 61 6.14 -12.98 6.86
N ASN A 62 6.65 -13.41 8.02
CA ASN A 62 8.08 -13.52 8.27
C ASN A 62 8.75 -14.55 7.35
N LEU A 63 8.14 -15.74 7.23
CA LEU A 63 8.65 -16.82 6.38
C LEU A 63 8.73 -16.39 4.92
N LEU A 64 7.66 -15.79 4.38
CA LEU A 64 7.65 -15.34 3.00
C LEU A 64 8.65 -14.20 2.76
N SER A 65 8.71 -13.21 3.65
CA SER A 65 9.66 -12.11 3.52
C SER A 65 11.12 -12.60 3.56
N SER A 66 11.42 -13.56 4.44
CA SER A 66 12.74 -14.18 4.57
C SER A 66 13.10 -15.01 3.33
N ALA A 67 12.13 -15.74 2.76
CA ALA A 67 12.33 -16.50 1.52
C ALA A 67 12.58 -15.60 0.31
N LEU A 68 11.89 -14.46 0.21
CA LEU A 68 12.14 -13.46 -0.83
C LEU A 68 13.52 -12.82 -0.67
N LYS A 69 13.92 -12.50 0.56
CA LYS A 69 15.25 -11.94 0.85
C LYS A 69 16.39 -12.90 0.51
N SER A 70 16.23 -14.19 0.78
CA SER A 70 17.26 -15.21 0.48
C SER A 70 17.41 -15.47 -1.02
N ARG A 71 16.34 -15.33 -1.80
CA ARG A 71 16.33 -15.51 -3.27
C ARG A 71 16.43 -14.21 -4.06
N LYS A 72 16.85 -13.12 -3.42
CA LYS A 72 16.93 -11.80 -4.07
C LYS A 72 17.78 -11.78 -5.35
N ASN A 73 18.77 -12.69 -5.45
CA ASN A 73 19.65 -12.79 -6.61
C ASN A 73 19.02 -13.58 -7.77
N ASP A 74 18.01 -14.41 -7.47
CA ASP A 74 17.27 -15.20 -8.46
C ASP A 74 16.05 -14.44 -9.02
N ILE A 75 15.62 -13.40 -8.32
CA ILE A 75 14.50 -12.54 -8.73
C ILE A 75 15.09 -11.33 -9.48
N PRO A 76 14.87 -11.22 -10.80
CA PRO A 76 15.54 -10.19 -11.62
C PRO A 76 15.01 -8.77 -11.40
N VAL A 77 13.91 -8.62 -10.66
CA VAL A 77 13.16 -7.36 -10.52
C VAL A 77 12.95 -6.97 -9.07
N LYS A 78 12.93 -5.66 -8.81
CA LYS A 78 12.74 -5.15 -7.45
C LYS A 78 11.31 -5.41 -6.99
N THR A 79 11.17 -6.27 -6.00
CA THR A 79 9.87 -6.76 -5.54
C THR A 79 9.48 -6.13 -4.20
N LEU A 80 8.31 -5.50 -4.14
CA LEU A 80 7.67 -5.01 -2.93
C LEU A 80 6.70 -6.07 -2.41
N LEU A 81 6.81 -6.44 -1.14
CA LEU A 81 5.84 -7.28 -0.44
C LEU A 81 4.94 -6.42 0.45
N THR A 82 3.63 -6.66 0.40
CA THR A 82 2.66 -6.03 1.28
C THR A 82 1.73 -7.09 1.86
N VAL A 83 1.49 -7.00 3.17
CA VAL A 83 0.54 -7.86 3.85
C VAL A 83 -0.83 -7.19 3.84
N ILE A 84 -1.85 -7.92 3.45
CA ILE A 84 -3.25 -7.49 3.46
C ILE A 84 -4.07 -8.47 4.26
N GLU A 85 -5.20 -8.00 4.75
CA GLU A 85 -6.14 -8.83 5.51
C GLU A 85 -6.57 -10.05 4.68
N GLY A 86 -6.46 -11.23 5.30
CA GLY A 86 -7.04 -12.47 4.83
C GLY A 86 -8.52 -12.54 5.21
N ALA A 87 -9.37 -12.82 4.22
CA ALA A 87 -10.79 -13.08 4.44
C ALA A 87 -11.05 -14.59 4.31
N GLU A 88 -11.65 -15.04 3.21
CA GLU A 88 -11.95 -16.46 2.97
C GLU A 88 -10.72 -17.32 2.67
N SER A 89 -9.60 -16.69 2.29
CA SER A 89 -8.34 -17.36 1.99
C SER A 89 -7.18 -16.73 2.76
N ASP A 90 -6.51 -17.56 3.57
CA ASP A 90 -5.30 -17.23 4.30
C ASP A 90 -4.08 -17.84 3.59
N GLY A 91 -3.07 -17.02 3.34
CA GLY A 91 -1.84 -17.41 2.64
C GLY A 91 -1.86 -17.30 1.11
N ASP A 92 -2.96 -16.82 0.53
CA ASP A 92 -3.00 -16.49 -0.89
C ASP A 92 -2.02 -15.36 -1.22
N VAL A 93 -1.37 -15.48 -2.38
CA VAL A 93 -0.44 -14.47 -2.88
C VAL A 93 -0.96 -13.91 -4.19
N LEU A 94 -1.23 -12.61 -4.21
CA LEU A 94 -1.56 -11.87 -5.43
C LEU A 94 -0.28 -11.30 -6.01
N VAL A 95 0.04 -11.69 -7.23
CA VAL A 95 1.22 -11.22 -7.96
C VAL A 95 0.77 -10.24 -9.02
N PHE A 96 1.12 -8.97 -8.85
CA PHE A 96 0.86 -7.97 -9.88
C PHE A 96 1.94 -8.02 -10.97
N PRO A 97 1.56 -7.75 -12.24
CA PRO A 97 2.52 -7.61 -13.32
C PRO A 97 3.58 -6.54 -13.03
N GLU A 98 4.70 -6.61 -13.75
CA GLU A 98 5.76 -5.63 -13.61
C GLU A 98 5.27 -4.23 -14.06
N MET A 99 5.53 -3.22 -13.22
CA MET A 99 5.17 -1.84 -13.50
C MET A 99 5.99 -1.31 -14.67
N ILE A 100 5.35 -1.20 -15.83
CA ILE A 100 5.90 -0.49 -16.98
C ILE A 100 5.73 1.01 -16.71
N LYS A 101 6.85 1.71 -16.48
CA LYS A 101 6.87 3.18 -16.44
C LYS A 101 6.85 3.68 -17.88
N TYR A 102 5.84 4.50 -18.22
CA TYR A 102 5.76 5.22 -19.50
C TYR A 102 6.45 6.58 -19.40
#